data_AF-A0A969NDR6-F1
#
_entry.id   AF-A0A969NDR6-F1
#
_cell.length_a   1.000
_cell.length_b   1.000
_cell.length_c   1.000
_cell.angle_alpha   90.00
_cell.angle_beta   90.00
_cell.angle_gamma   90.00
#
_symmetry.space_group_name_H-M   'P 1'
#
loop_
_entity.id
_entity.type
_entity.pdbx_description
1 polymer ?
#
loop_
_entity_poly.entity_id
_entity_poly.type
_entity_poly.pdbx_seq_one_letter_code
_entity_poly.pdbx_strand_id
1 'polypeptide(L)' 'MEINCIVVDDELPAIQLIEDYINRISFLKLLKSFTNGIETIPFLQSNKIDIVF' A
#
# COMPACT_ATOMS: atom_id res chain seq x y z
N MET A 1 17.64 -3.19 -0.92
CA MET A 1 16.58 -3.91 -0.15
C MET A 1 15.28 -3.21 -0.51
N GLU A 2 14.27 -3.97 -0.92
CA GLU A 2 12.98 -3.45 -1.34
C GLU A 2 12.00 -3.57 -0.16
N ILE A 3 11.25 -2.52 0.14
CA ILE A 3 10.29 -2.42 1.25
C ILE A 3 8.89 -2.57 0.65
N ASN A 4 8.20 -3.65 1.00
CA ASN A 4 6.86 -3.93 0.52
C ASN A 4 5.84 -3.12 1.30
N CYS A 5 4.96 -2.42 0.60
CA CYS A 5 3.93 -1.59 1.22
C CYS A 5 2.56 -1.76 0.55
N ILE A 6 1.53 -1.39 1.32
CA ILE A 6 0.15 -1.24 0.85
C ILE A 6 -0.38 0.13 1.26
N VAL A 7 -1.44 0.58 0.59
CA VAL A 7 -2.16 1.82 0.93
C VAL A 7 -3.60 1.48 1.32
N VAL A 8 -4.11 2.09 2.38
CA VAL A 8 -5.48 1.88 2.87
C VAL A 8 -6.11 3.23 3.22
N ASP A 9 -7.02 3.71 2.38
CA ASP A 9 -7.69 5.00 2.57
C ASP A 9 -9.08 4.96 1.92
N ASP A 10 -10.11 5.54 2.54
CA ASP A 10 -11.48 5.51 2.01
C ASP A 10 -11.68 6.47 0.82
N GLU A 11 -10.71 7.32 0.51
CA GLU A 11 -10.75 8.29 -0.58
C GLU A 11 -9.74 7.96 -1.71
N LEU A 12 -10.25 7.70 -2.92
CA LEU A 12 -9.41 7.44 -4.11
C LEU A 12 -8.34 8.51 -4.40
N PRO A 13 -8.60 9.82 -4.23
CA PRO A 13 -7.57 10.85 -4.44
C PRO A 13 -6.38 10.72 -3.49
N ALA A 14 -6.61 10.33 -2.23
CA ALA A 14 -5.56 10.13 -1.24
C ALA A 14 -4.70 8.91 -1.61
N ILE A 15 -5.33 7.80 -2.02
CA ILE A 15 -4.64 6.63 -2.56
C ILE A 15 -3.72 7.04 -3.71
N GLN A 16 -4.27 7.68 -4.76
CA GLN A 16 -3.52 8.08 -5.95
C GLN A 16 -2.31 8.96 -5.61
N LEU A 17 -2.48 9.91 -4.68
CA LEU A 17 -1.40 10.77 -4.23
C LEU A 17 -0.28 9.96 -3.57
N ILE A 18 -0.62 9.00 -2.71
CA ILE A 18 0.37 8.14 -2.02
C ILE A 18 1.06 7.22 -3.03
N GLU A 19 0.32 6.62 -3.98
CA GLU A 19 0.89 5.80 -5.05
C GLU A 19 1.92 6.58 -5.88
N ASP A 20 1.61 7.84 -6.22
CA ASP A 20 2.52 8.74 -6.93
C ASP A 20 3.81 9.03 -6.15
N TYR A 21 3.73 9.19 -4.83
CA TYR A 21 4.92 9.34 -3.99
C TYR A 21 5.73 8.04 -3.88
N ILE A 22 5.06 6.89 -3.71
CA ILE A 22 5.71 5.58 -3.66
C ILE A 22 6.49 5.32 -4.95
N ASN A 23 5.90 5.61 -6.11
CA ASN A 23 6.54 5.42 -7.41
C ASN A 23 7.81 6.26 -7.62
N ARG A 24 8.00 7.33 -6.84
CA ARG A 24 9.21 8.17 -6.89
C ARG A 24 10.33 7.66 -5.99
N ILE A 25 10.05 6.71 -5.10
CA ILE A 25 10.99 6.20 -4.11
C ILE A 25 11.43 4.79 -4.51
N SER A 26 12.65 4.68 -5.02
CA SER A 26 13.17 3.46 -5.67
C SER A 26 13.26 2.21 -4.78
N PHE A 27 13.18 2.37 -3.45
CA PHE A 27 13.22 1.25 -2.51
C PHE A 27 11.84 0.87 -1.96
N LEU A 28 10.78 1.62 -2.27
CA LEU A 28 9.41 1.25 -1.92
C LEU A 28 8.78 0.47 -3.07
N LYS A 29 8.05 -0.58 -2.71
CA LYS A 29 7.24 -1.35 -3.66
C LYS A 29 5.82 -1.41 -3.17
N LEU A 30 4.93 -0.74 -3.89
CA LEU A 30 3.49 -0.88 -3.68
C LEU A 30 3.03 -2.23 -4.20
N LEU A 31 2.45 -3.05 -3.32
CA LEU A 31 1.89 -4.35 -3.70
C LEU A 31 0.39 -4.27 -4.00
N LYS A 32 -0.35 -3.44 -3.26
CA LYS A 32 -1.80 -3.27 -3.42
C LYS A 32 -2.31 -2.04 -2.66
N SER A 33 -3.41 -1.46 -3.14
CA SER A 33 -4.15 -0.39 -2.47
C SER A 33 -5.58 -0.84 -2.19
N PHE A 34 -6.18 -0.30 -1.13
CA PHE A 34 -7.50 -0.70 -0.63
C PHE A 34 -8.30 0.54 -0.24
N THR A 35 -9.61 0.52 -0.52
CA THR A 35 -10.55 1.53 -0.03
C THR A 35 -11.23 1.15 1.29
N ASN A 36 -10.88 -0.02 1.82
CA ASN A 36 -11.48 -0.58 3.02
C ASN A 36 -10.44 -1.42 3.78
N GLY A 37 -10.20 -1.08 5.05
CA GLY A 37 -9.24 -1.79 5.89
C GLY A 37 -9.57 -3.27 6.12
N ILE A 38 -10.84 -3.67 6.08
CA ILE A 38 -11.24 -5.09 6.27
C ILE A 38 -10.74 -5.94 5.09
N GLU A 39 -10.76 -5.39 3.87
CA GLU A 39 -10.29 -6.10 2.67
C GLU A 39 -8.78 -6.38 2.69
N THR A 40 -8.03 -5.68 3.55
CA THR A 40 -6.58 -5.84 3.68
C THR A 40 -6.20 -7.10 4.45
N ILE A 41 -7.06 -7.58 5.36
CA ILE A 41 -6.79 -8.70 6.27
C ILE A 41 -6.30 -9.96 5.54
N PRO A 42 -7.02 -10.49 4.52
CA PRO A 42 -6.56 -11.68 3.79
C PRO A 42 -5.23 -11.42 3.04
N PHE A 43 -4.97 -10.18 2.65
CA PHE A 43 -3.74 -9.79 1.97
C PHE A 43 -2.55 -9.77 2.93
N LEU A 44 -2.71 -9.18 4.12
CA LEU A 44 -1.70 -9.13 5.19
C LEU A 44 -1.34 -10.52 5.72
N GLN A 45 -2.31 -11.44 5.76
CA GLN A 45 -2.06 -12.83 6.16
C GLN A 45 -1.24 -13.62 5.13
N SER A 46 -1.33 -13.24 3.85
CA SER A 46 -0.72 -13.99 2.74
C SER A 46 0.56 -13.35 2.20
N ASN A 47 0.86 -12.10 2.59
CA ASN A 47 1.98 -11.32 2.08
C ASN A 47 2.77 -10.72 3.23
N LYS A 48 4.11 -10.73 3.11
CA LYS A 48 4.96 -9.98 4.03
C LYS A 48 4.95 -8.50 3.65
N ILE A 49 4.31 -7.69 4.49
CA ILE A 49 4.22 -6.23 4.37
C ILE A 49 5.12 -5.60 5.43
N ASP A 50 5.92 -4.64 5.01
CA ASP A 50 6.84 -3.90 5.90
C ASP A 50 6.19 -2.59 6.38
N ILE A 51 5.36 -1.96 5.53
CA ILE A 51 4.69 -0.67 5.82
C ILE A 51 3.23 -0.70 5.31
N VAL A 52 2.31 -0.17 6.12
CA VAL A 52 0.94 0.15 5.73
C VAL A 52 0.80 1.66 5.77
N PHE A 53 0.42 2.26 4.64
CA PHE A 53 0.05 3.67 4.54
C PHE A 53 -1.46 3.82 4.70
#